data_AF-B4JP96-F1
#
_entry.id   AF-B4JP96-F1
#
_cell.length_a   1.000
_cell.length_b   1.000
_cell.length_c   1.000
_cell.angle_alpha   90.00
_cell.angle_beta   90.00
_cell.angle_gamma   90.00
#
_symmetry.space_group_name_H-M   'P 1'
#
loop_
_entity.id
_entity.type
_entity.pdbx_description
1 polymer ?
#
loop_
_entity_poly.entity_id
_entity_poly.type
_entity_poly.pdbx_seq_one_letter_code
_entity_poly.pdbx_strand_id
1 'polypeptide(L)'
;MPRRKPTTKTDVLGNLDLSPETAVGEYMISRQQDRFFVKPPNWDSAGDSVEMLYIANSREHEAMLVLQRQLLEDAQHQEELNNQRIAQMYKMQERLRKRFIEVNGFIKDCADKKRSAEKIIREQEAQHDELTIGIDEFRRSLSSLNTFRAALKQTVSEFVQYERVLDDVVDASDIFVSPKDCIDRCDALMLAQVEITELENKKLQEIEEMRKRMVKITNEAALTVLGLKNDLAKLERSYNESRALGLKWEKTLSICKDTVRSNDLDKERALDGIQIIYRMLCKRRDIDATFNRREVEKCLDFIKREFELLTLVLHELDKGKDKGGKSADIEEEFMCE
;
A
#
# COMPACT_ATOMS: atom_id res chain seq x y z
N MET A 1 -97.26 19.56 22.59
CA MET A 1 -98.20 19.30 23.71
C MET A 1 -97.91 20.29 24.85
N PRO A 2 -98.89 20.65 25.68
CA PRO A 2 -99.52 21.98 25.69
C PRO A 2 -98.92 23.00 26.68
N ARG A 3 -99.15 24.28 26.35
CA ARG A 3 -98.85 25.45 27.19
C ARG A 3 -99.60 25.33 28.52
N ARG A 4 -98.87 25.54 29.62
CA ARG A 4 -99.41 25.58 30.99
C ARG A 4 -100.46 26.70 31.11
N LYS A 5 -101.55 26.38 31.82
CA LYS A 5 -102.71 27.23 32.11
C LYS A 5 -102.29 28.62 32.63
N PRO A 6 -102.99 29.72 32.27
CA PRO A 6 -102.85 30.99 32.97
C PRO A 6 -103.42 30.85 34.39
N THR A 7 -102.71 31.40 35.36
CA THR A 7 -103.07 31.39 36.79
C THR A 7 -104.34 32.23 37.03
N THR A 8 -105.48 31.56 37.22
CA THR A 8 -106.76 32.14 37.66
C THR A 8 -106.84 32.18 39.19
N LYS A 9 -105.93 32.92 39.83
CA LYS A 9 -106.06 33.26 41.26
C LYS A 9 -105.76 34.75 41.42
N THR A 10 -106.82 35.53 41.52
CA THR A 10 -106.82 36.95 41.87
C THR A 10 -106.74 37.07 43.39
N ASP A 11 -105.80 37.88 43.87
CA ASP A 11 -105.63 38.18 45.29
C ASP A 11 -106.90 38.84 45.85
N VAL A 12 -107.47 38.23 46.88
CA VAL A 12 -108.66 38.71 47.59
C VAL A 12 -108.19 39.63 48.72
N LEU A 13 -108.43 40.93 48.58
CA LEU A 13 -108.33 41.88 49.69
C LEU A 13 -109.74 42.06 50.29
N GLY A 14 -110.08 41.26 51.30
CA GLY A 14 -111.36 41.35 52.02
C GLY A 14 -112.55 40.68 51.31
N ASN A 15 -113.75 41.28 51.39
CA ASN A 15 -114.99 40.72 50.84
C ASN A 15 -115.32 41.19 49.40
N LEU A 16 -114.37 41.82 48.69
CA LEU A 16 -114.57 42.28 47.30
C LEU A 16 -113.97 41.29 46.30
N ASP A 17 -114.80 40.75 45.42
CA ASP A 17 -114.38 39.91 44.29
C ASP A 17 -113.81 40.80 43.16
N LEU A 18 -112.48 40.87 43.03
CA LEU A 18 -111.78 41.63 41.97
C LEU A 18 -111.80 40.90 40.61
N SER A 19 -112.98 40.49 40.13
CA SER A 19 -113.11 40.09 38.73
C SER A 19 -113.03 41.35 37.86
N PRO A 20 -112.10 41.44 36.88
CA PRO A 20 -111.85 42.68 36.13
C PRO A 20 -113.09 43.17 35.35
N GLU A 21 -114.01 42.28 35.01
CA GLU A 21 -115.27 42.63 34.34
C GLU A 21 -116.26 43.37 35.26
N THR A 22 -116.35 43.01 36.54
CA THR A 22 -117.22 43.71 37.52
C THR A 22 -116.55 44.96 38.08
N ALA A 23 -115.24 44.93 38.31
CA ALA A 23 -114.49 46.06 38.85
C ALA A 23 -114.55 47.31 37.95
N VAL A 24 -114.57 47.12 36.62
CA VAL A 24 -114.76 48.24 35.68
C VAL A 24 -116.17 48.83 35.79
N GLY A 25 -117.19 47.98 35.98
CA GLY A 25 -118.57 48.39 36.22
C GLY A 25 -118.71 49.19 37.52
N GLU A 26 -118.16 48.68 38.62
CA GLU A 26 -118.16 49.36 39.93
C GLU A 26 -117.39 50.68 39.89
N TYR A 27 -116.25 50.73 39.19
CA TYR A 27 -115.49 51.96 39.00
C TYR A 27 -116.29 53.01 38.20
N MET A 28 -117.02 52.61 37.15
CA MET A 28 -117.88 53.54 36.42
C MET A 28 -119.06 54.04 37.27
N ILE A 29 -119.66 53.18 38.11
CA ILE A 29 -120.74 53.55 39.03
C ILE A 29 -120.22 54.52 40.10
N SER A 30 -119.06 54.22 40.71
CA SER A 30 -118.42 55.10 41.70
C SER A 30 -118.10 56.47 41.07
N ARG A 31 -117.59 56.50 39.84
CA ARG A 31 -117.30 57.76 39.15
C ARG A 31 -118.55 58.55 38.78
N GLN A 32 -119.68 57.87 38.56
CA GLN A 32 -120.99 58.53 38.40
C GLN A 32 -121.53 59.04 39.75
N GLN A 33 -121.37 58.27 40.84
CA GLN A 33 -121.76 58.69 42.19
C GLN A 33 -120.99 59.95 42.63
N ASP A 34 -119.70 60.05 42.31
CA ASP A 34 -118.90 61.26 42.58
C ASP A 34 -119.45 62.51 41.85
N ARG A 35 -120.03 62.35 40.66
CA ARG A 35 -120.67 63.46 39.92
C ARG A 35 -121.99 63.91 40.54
N PHE A 36 -122.71 63.03 41.23
CA PHE A 36 -124.00 63.33 41.89
C PHE A 36 -123.86 63.51 43.40
N PHE A 37 -122.65 63.50 43.94
CA PHE A 37 -122.38 63.80 45.34
C PHE A 37 -122.61 65.29 45.60
N VAL A 38 -123.86 65.64 45.93
CA VAL A 38 -124.21 66.96 46.43
C VAL A 38 -123.57 67.09 47.81
N LYS A 39 -122.48 67.87 47.90
CA LYS A 39 -121.91 68.26 49.19
C LYS A 39 -123.00 69.01 49.98
N PRO A 40 -123.40 68.54 51.18
CA PRO A 40 -124.35 69.25 52.01
C PRO A 40 -123.85 70.68 52.22
N PRO A 41 -124.70 71.70 52.07
CA PRO A 41 -124.28 73.07 52.26
C PRO A 41 -123.85 73.32 53.72
N ASN A 42 -122.76 74.08 53.89
CA ASN A 42 -121.93 74.24 55.11
C ASN A 42 -122.64 74.71 56.40
N TRP A 43 -123.95 74.87 56.44
CA TRP A 43 -124.69 75.26 57.65
C TRP A 43 -124.94 74.11 58.64
N ASP A 44 -124.72 72.87 58.20
CA ASP A 44 -124.71 71.66 59.06
C ASP A 44 -123.29 71.05 59.19
N SER A 45 -122.26 71.86 58.87
CA SER A 45 -120.87 71.58 59.20
C SER A 45 -120.53 72.42 60.42
N ALA A 46 -120.03 71.80 61.50
CA ALA A 46 -119.55 72.53 62.66
C ALA A 46 -118.55 73.60 62.19
N GLY A 47 -118.90 74.89 62.32
CA GLY A 47 -118.05 75.99 61.89
C GLY A 47 -116.72 76.00 62.64
N ASP A 48 -115.70 76.56 62.00
CA ASP A 48 -114.34 76.70 62.55
C ASP A 48 -114.30 77.66 63.75
N SER A 49 -114.78 77.23 64.91
CA SER A 49 -114.49 77.91 66.18
C SER A 49 -113.03 77.67 66.58
N VAL A 50 -112.43 78.61 67.33
CA VAL A 50 -111.03 78.49 67.79
C VAL A 50 -110.83 77.20 68.58
N GLU A 51 -111.83 76.78 69.34
CA GLU A 51 -111.85 75.52 70.08
C GLU A 51 -111.88 74.31 69.14
N MET A 52 -112.65 74.33 68.05
CA MET A 52 -112.69 73.24 67.07
C MET A 52 -111.38 73.13 66.29
N LEU A 53 -110.75 74.26 65.93
CA LEU A 53 -109.41 74.29 65.31
C LEU A 53 -108.32 73.79 66.27
N TYR A 54 -108.43 74.11 67.57
CA TYR A 54 -107.53 73.57 68.58
C TYR A 54 -107.70 72.04 68.70
N ILE A 55 -108.94 71.54 68.74
CA ILE A 55 -109.22 70.09 68.77
C ILE A 55 -108.71 69.40 67.50
N ALA A 56 -108.88 70.01 66.32
CA ALA A 56 -108.37 69.48 65.06
C ALA A 56 -106.83 69.45 65.04
N ASN A 57 -106.16 70.54 65.44
CA ASN A 57 -104.70 70.59 65.55
C ASN A 57 -104.15 69.62 66.60
N SER A 58 -104.81 69.45 67.74
CA SER A 58 -104.42 68.47 68.75
C SER A 58 -104.52 67.05 68.20
N ARG A 59 -105.60 66.72 67.47
CA ARG A 59 -105.75 65.42 66.79
C ARG A 59 -104.73 65.21 65.69
N GLU A 60 -104.41 66.24 64.91
CA GLU A 60 -103.39 66.19 63.86
C GLU A 60 -101.99 66.05 64.46
N HIS A 61 -101.70 66.75 65.55
CA HIS A 61 -100.45 66.61 66.28
C HIS A 61 -100.31 65.23 66.90
N GLU A 62 -101.37 64.69 67.51
CA GLU A 62 -101.41 63.31 68.00
C GLU A 62 -101.19 62.30 66.86
N ALA A 63 -101.83 62.50 65.71
CA ALA A 63 -101.63 61.68 64.51
C ALA A 63 -100.18 61.79 63.98
N MET A 64 -99.58 62.99 64.00
CA MET A 64 -98.20 63.23 63.60
C MET A 64 -97.21 62.54 64.55
N LEU A 65 -97.45 62.56 65.86
CA LEU A 65 -96.63 61.85 66.84
C LEU A 65 -96.74 60.33 66.70
N VAL A 66 -97.90 59.81 66.28
CA VAL A 66 -98.07 58.40 65.94
C VAL A 66 -97.30 58.07 64.66
N LEU A 67 -97.40 58.90 63.62
CA LEU A 67 -96.68 58.72 62.36
C LEU A 67 -95.16 58.82 62.54
N GLN A 68 -94.67 59.77 63.33
CA GLN A 68 -93.24 59.91 63.61
C GLN A 68 -92.69 58.68 64.33
N ARG A 69 -93.46 58.10 65.26
CA ARG A 69 -93.10 56.83 65.90
C ARG A 69 -93.06 55.69 64.90
N GLN A 70 -94.07 55.56 64.03
CA GLN A 70 -94.08 54.54 62.96
C GLN A 70 -92.90 54.70 62.00
N LEU A 71 -92.59 55.91 61.55
CA LEU A 71 -91.46 56.16 60.64
C LEU A 71 -90.11 55.86 61.31
N LEU A 72 -89.98 56.12 62.61
CA LEU A 72 -88.77 55.80 63.37
C LEU A 72 -88.64 54.28 63.54
N GLU A 73 -89.72 53.58 63.89
CA GLU A 73 -89.78 52.12 63.97
C GLU A 73 -89.46 51.47 62.62
N ASP A 74 -90.05 51.97 61.53
CA ASP A 74 -89.79 51.50 60.16
C ASP A 74 -88.35 51.78 59.74
N ALA A 75 -87.80 52.96 60.05
CA ALA A 75 -86.41 53.30 59.74
C ALA A 75 -85.43 52.42 60.50
N GLN A 76 -85.67 52.16 61.79
CA GLN A 76 -84.88 51.22 62.60
C GLN A 76 -84.95 49.81 62.02
N HIS A 77 -86.16 49.34 61.67
CA HIS A 77 -86.34 48.03 61.07
C HIS A 77 -85.63 47.90 59.71
N GLN A 78 -85.72 48.94 58.88
CA GLN A 78 -85.04 49.02 57.58
C GLN A 78 -83.51 49.02 57.75
N GLU A 79 -82.98 49.74 58.75
CA GLU A 79 -81.57 49.76 59.08
C GLU A 79 -81.08 48.37 59.51
N GLU A 80 -81.81 47.69 60.38
CA GLU A 80 -81.52 46.31 60.79
C GLU A 80 -81.51 45.35 59.60
N LEU A 81 -82.51 45.43 58.72
CA LEU A 81 -82.58 44.61 57.51
C LEU A 81 -81.42 44.91 56.55
N ASN A 82 -81.05 46.18 56.38
CA ASN A 82 -79.92 46.58 55.54
C ASN A 82 -78.59 46.11 56.13
N ASN A 83 -78.39 46.23 57.44
CA ASN A 83 -77.21 45.73 58.14
C ASN A 83 -77.10 44.20 58.00
N GLN A 84 -78.22 43.48 58.11
CA GLN A 84 -78.25 42.04 57.85
C GLN A 84 -77.89 41.68 56.40
N ARG A 85 -78.42 42.42 55.42
CA ARG A 85 -78.10 42.23 53.99
C ARG A 85 -76.62 42.48 53.70
N ILE A 86 -76.07 43.56 54.23
CA ILE A 86 -74.64 43.90 54.10
C ILE A 86 -73.77 42.79 54.72
N ALA A 87 -74.12 42.32 55.92
CA ALA A 87 -73.42 41.23 56.58
C ALA A 87 -73.49 39.91 55.78
N GLN A 88 -74.65 39.58 55.19
CA GLN A 88 -74.80 38.41 54.31
C GLN A 88 -73.98 38.55 53.02
N MET A 89 -73.94 39.75 52.43
CA MET A 89 -73.14 40.03 51.25
C MET A 89 -71.65 39.80 51.51
N TYR A 90 -71.12 40.34 52.61
CA TYR A 90 -69.71 40.11 53.00
C TYR A 90 -69.43 38.63 53.28
N LYS A 91 -70.33 37.92 53.96
CA LYS A 91 -70.21 36.46 54.16
C LYS A 91 -70.17 35.70 52.83
N MET A 92 -70.97 36.09 51.85
CA MET A 92 -70.97 35.47 50.53
C MET A 92 -69.69 35.78 49.75
N GLN A 93 -69.25 37.05 49.76
CA GLN A 93 -68.01 37.46 49.11
C GLN A 93 -66.80 36.70 49.65
N GLU A 94 -66.71 36.53 50.97
CA GLU A 94 -65.62 35.77 51.60
C GLU A 94 -65.66 34.28 51.21
N ARG A 95 -66.85 33.67 51.15
CA ARG A 95 -67.01 32.30 50.64
C ARG A 95 -66.57 32.17 49.18
N LEU A 96 -66.93 33.12 48.34
CA LEU A 96 -66.53 33.14 46.93
C LEU A 96 -65.02 33.30 46.80
N ARG A 97 -64.41 34.18 47.59
CA ARG A 97 -62.96 34.38 47.62
C ARG A 97 -62.23 33.10 48.01
N LYS A 98 -62.68 32.41 49.06
CA LYS A 98 -62.09 31.12 49.48
C LYS A 98 -62.18 30.07 48.38
N ARG A 99 -63.37 29.90 47.78
CA ARG A 99 -63.56 28.99 46.64
C ARG A 99 -62.69 29.35 45.44
N PHE A 100 -62.53 30.64 45.15
CA PHE A 100 -61.68 31.09 44.05
C PHE A 100 -60.21 30.75 44.29
N ILE A 101 -59.72 30.93 45.53
CA ILE A 101 -58.36 30.53 45.91
C ILE A 101 -58.19 29.02 45.81
N GLU A 102 -59.16 28.23 46.30
CA GLU A 102 -59.14 26.76 46.20
C GLU A 102 -59.11 26.28 44.74
N VAL A 103 -59.99 26.83 43.89
CA VAL A 103 -60.06 26.46 42.46
C VAL A 103 -58.79 26.89 41.73
N ASN A 104 -58.28 28.09 41.98
CA ASN A 104 -57.03 28.55 41.37
C ASN A 104 -55.84 27.70 41.83
N GLY A 105 -55.79 27.32 43.11
CA GLY A 105 -54.81 26.36 43.64
C GLY A 105 -54.90 25.01 42.91
N PHE A 106 -56.11 24.47 42.77
CA PHE A 106 -56.36 23.23 42.06
C PHE A 106 -55.93 23.29 40.58
N ILE A 107 -56.23 24.38 39.88
CA ILE A 107 -55.82 24.57 38.48
C ILE A 107 -54.30 24.60 38.36
N LYS A 108 -53.61 25.29 39.29
CA LYS A 108 -52.14 25.31 39.34
C LYS A 108 -51.56 23.93 39.58
N ASP A 109 -52.09 23.19 40.57
CA ASP A 109 -51.65 21.83 40.88
C ASP A 109 -51.87 20.88 39.68
N CYS A 110 -53.01 21.00 38.99
CA CYS A 110 -53.27 20.24 37.77
C CYS A 110 -52.30 20.60 36.64
N ALA A 111 -51.99 21.89 36.47
CA ALA A 111 -51.03 22.34 35.47
C ALA A 111 -49.62 21.82 35.78
N ASP A 112 -49.19 21.85 37.04
CA ASP A 112 -47.87 21.38 37.45
C ASP A 112 -47.76 19.85 37.39
N LYS A 113 -48.83 19.11 37.74
CA LYS A 113 -48.92 17.66 37.51
C LYS A 113 -48.85 17.32 36.03
N LYS A 114 -49.56 18.08 35.17
CA LYS A 114 -49.50 17.90 33.71
C LYS A 114 -48.09 18.13 33.19
N ARG A 115 -47.43 19.23 33.56
CA ARG A 115 -46.04 19.51 33.16
C ARG A 115 -45.08 18.42 33.62
N SER A 116 -45.24 17.94 34.86
CA SER A 116 -44.40 16.87 35.41
C SER A 116 -44.61 15.55 34.65
N ALA A 117 -45.86 15.20 34.36
CA ALA A 117 -46.19 14.02 33.56
C ALA A 117 -45.64 14.13 32.13
N GLU A 118 -45.80 15.28 31.47
CA GLU A 118 -45.22 15.53 30.14
C GLU A 118 -43.70 15.41 30.14
N LYS A 119 -43.02 15.89 31.20
CA LYS A 119 -41.57 15.73 31.35
C LYS A 119 -41.18 14.25 31.45
N ILE A 120 -41.87 13.49 32.30
CA ILE A 120 -41.62 12.06 32.49
C ILE A 120 -41.88 11.30 31.19
N ILE A 121 -42.97 11.60 30.47
CA ILE A 121 -43.28 10.99 29.18
C ILE A 121 -42.14 11.22 28.19
N ARG A 122 -41.66 12.46 28.05
CA ARG A 122 -40.54 12.75 27.14
C ARG A 122 -39.26 12.03 27.52
N GLU A 123 -38.94 11.96 28.82
CA GLU A 123 -37.78 11.21 29.31
C GLU A 123 -37.90 9.71 29.02
N GLN A 124 -39.10 9.14 29.17
CA GLN A 124 -39.37 7.74 28.87
C GLN A 124 -39.36 7.46 27.37
N GLU A 125 -39.91 8.35 26.54
CA GLU A 125 -39.85 8.27 25.08
C GLU A 125 -38.40 8.25 24.59
N ALA A 126 -37.55 9.16 25.10
CA ALA A 126 -36.13 9.18 24.77
C ALA A 126 -35.41 7.87 25.17
N GLN A 127 -35.67 7.36 26.38
CA GLN A 127 -35.11 6.08 26.82
C GLN A 127 -35.59 4.91 25.96
N HIS A 128 -36.86 4.92 25.55
CA HIS A 128 -37.42 3.89 24.68
C HIS A 128 -36.75 3.90 23.30
N ASP A 129 -36.51 5.08 22.73
CA ASP A 129 -35.82 5.23 21.45
C ASP A 129 -34.38 4.70 21.53
N GLU A 130 -33.63 5.06 22.57
CA GLU A 130 -32.27 4.55 22.80
C GLU A 130 -32.24 3.03 22.93
N LEU A 131 -33.15 2.46 23.73
CA LEU A 131 -33.26 1.00 23.88
C LEU A 131 -33.66 0.31 22.58
N THR A 132 -34.54 0.93 21.79
CA THR A 132 -34.97 0.39 20.49
C THR A 132 -33.81 0.33 19.52
N ILE A 133 -32.98 1.38 19.47
CA ILE A 133 -31.74 1.40 18.66
C ILE A 133 -30.81 0.27 19.11
N GLY A 134 -30.58 0.12 20.42
CA GLY A 134 -29.74 -0.96 20.95
C GLY A 134 -30.27 -2.36 20.62
N ILE A 135 -31.59 -2.57 20.72
CA ILE A 135 -32.24 -3.83 20.33
C ILE A 135 -32.01 -4.13 18.84
N ASP A 136 -32.14 -3.13 17.97
CA ASP A 136 -31.95 -3.32 16.54
C ASP A 136 -30.49 -3.58 16.18
N GLU A 137 -29.54 -2.95 16.86
CA GLU A 137 -28.11 -3.28 16.74
C GLU A 137 -27.82 -4.72 17.15
N PHE A 138 -28.35 -5.17 18.29
CA PHE A 138 -28.19 -6.56 18.72
C PHE A 138 -28.87 -7.54 17.76
N ARG A 139 -30.03 -7.20 17.21
CA ARG A 139 -30.69 -8.02 16.18
C ARG A 139 -29.85 -8.14 14.92
N ARG A 140 -29.22 -7.05 14.46
CA ARG A 140 -28.29 -7.08 13.31
C ARG A 140 -27.10 -7.97 13.62
N SER A 141 -26.47 -7.82 14.78
CA SER A 141 -25.36 -8.66 15.23
C SER A 141 -25.74 -10.15 15.37
N LEU A 142 -26.93 -10.45 15.87
CA LEU A 142 -27.45 -11.82 15.91
C LEU A 142 -27.68 -12.37 14.50
N SER A 143 -28.19 -11.56 13.58
CA SER A 143 -28.39 -11.97 12.20
C SER A 143 -27.07 -12.28 11.50
N SER A 144 -26.02 -11.47 11.68
CA SER A 144 -24.70 -11.71 11.10
C SER A 144 -24.00 -12.92 11.73
N LEU A 145 -24.13 -13.11 13.05
CA LEU A 145 -23.63 -14.31 13.71
C LEU A 145 -24.35 -15.59 13.23
N ASN A 146 -25.66 -15.50 12.97
CA ASN A 146 -26.42 -16.63 12.45
C ASN A 146 -26.03 -16.97 11.00
N THR A 147 -25.79 -15.97 10.14
CA THR A 147 -25.31 -16.22 8.77
C THR A 147 -23.90 -16.80 8.81
N PHE A 148 -23.01 -16.28 9.66
CA PHE A 148 -21.67 -16.84 9.86
C PHE A 148 -21.73 -18.28 10.37
N ARG A 149 -22.59 -18.56 11.35
CA ARG A 149 -22.81 -19.92 11.86
C ARG A 149 -23.33 -20.86 10.78
N ALA A 150 -24.23 -20.40 9.91
CA ALA A 150 -24.74 -21.19 8.80
C ALA A 150 -23.62 -21.51 7.79
N ALA A 151 -22.80 -20.52 7.43
CA ALA A 151 -21.63 -20.70 6.57
C ALA A 151 -20.63 -21.69 7.19
N LEU A 152 -20.33 -21.56 8.49
CA LEU A 152 -19.42 -22.48 9.19
C LEU A 152 -19.98 -23.91 9.28
N LYS A 153 -21.29 -24.07 9.45
CA LYS A 153 -21.92 -25.40 9.38
C LYS A 153 -21.81 -26.00 7.99
N GLN A 154 -21.94 -25.19 6.95
CA GLN A 154 -21.78 -25.64 5.57
C GLN A 154 -20.33 -26.08 5.32
N THR A 155 -19.33 -25.28 5.68
CA THR A 155 -17.93 -25.66 5.51
C THR A 155 -17.58 -26.90 6.31
N VAL A 156 -18.06 -27.03 7.56
CA VAL A 156 -17.90 -28.27 8.34
C VAL A 156 -18.53 -29.45 7.60
N SER A 157 -19.72 -29.30 7.02
CA SER A 157 -20.37 -30.39 6.27
C SER A 157 -19.60 -30.81 5.01
N GLU A 158 -18.90 -29.88 4.36
CA GLU A 158 -17.98 -30.17 3.26
C GLU A 158 -16.76 -30.95 3.77
N PHE A 159 -16.23 -30.57 4.94
CA PHE A 159 -15.06 -31.23 5.54
C PHE A 159 -15.32 -32.61 6.15
N VAL A 160 -16.57 -32.93 6.51
CA VAL A 160 -16.95 -34.26 7.05
C VAL A 160 -16.56 -35.40 6.10
N GLN A 161 -16.57 -35.18 4.79
CA GLN A 161 -16.17 -36.22 3.84
C GLN A 161 -14.68 -36.55 3.96
N TYR A 162 -13.84 -35.53 4.16
CA TYR A 162 -12.40 -35.72 4.36
C TYR A 162 -12.09 -36.33 5.72
N GLU A 163 -12.85 -35.97 6.77
CA GLU A 163 -12.73 -36.60 8.09
C GLU A 163 -13.00 -38.11 8.01
N ARG A 164 -14.06 -38.53 7.30
CA ARG A 164 -14.32 -39.96 7.05
C ARG A 164 -13.19 -40.67 6.33
N VAL A 165 -12.58 -40.02 5.33
CA VAL A 165 -11.43 -40.59 4.63
C VAL A 165 -10.23 -40.73 5.56
N LEU A 166 -10.00 -39.76 6.46
CA LEU A 166 -8.93 -39.86 7.45
C LEU A 166 -9.19 -40.98 8.46
N ASP A 167 -10.44 -41.14 8.91
CA ASP A 167 -10.86 -42.25 9.76
C ASP A 167 -10.64 -43.60 9.04
N ASP A 168 -11.07 -43.72 7.77
CA ASP A 168 -10.86 -44.93 6.96
C ASP A 168 -9.36 -45.26 6.78
N VAL A 169 -8.50 -44.26 6.63
CA VAL A 169 -7.04 -44.43 6.51
C VAL A 169 -6.41 -44.87 7.83
N VAL A 170 -6.88 -44.33 8.95
CA VAL A 170 -6.44 -44.76 10.30
C VAL A 170 -6.88 -46.19 10.57
N ASP A 171 -8.10 -46.56 10.20
CA ASP A 171 -8.61 -47.94 10.36
C ASP A 171 -7.90 -48.94 9.44
N ALA A 172 -7.53 -48.51 8.22
CA ALA A 172 -6.83 -49.36 7.26
C ALA A 172 -5.33 -49.51 7.54
N SER A 173 -4.72 -48.61 8.33
CA SER A 173 -3.28 -48.62 8.57
C SER A 173 -2.93 -48.51 10.05
N ASP A 174 -2.29 -49.56 10.57
CA ASP A 174 -1.76 -49.62 11.96
C ASP A 174 -0.65 -48.58 12.26
N ILE A 175 -0.30 -47.74 11.28
CA ILE A 175 0.78 -46.76 11.35
C ILE A 175 0.32 -45.50 12.10
N PHE A 176 -0.97 -45.16 12.03
CA PHE A 176 -1.55 -43.96 12.63
C PHE A 176 -2.43 -44.33 13.83
N VAL A 177 -2.28 -43.61 14.94
CA VAL A 177 -3.08 -43.84 16.15
C VAL A 177 -4.36 -43.00 16.16
N SER A 178 -4.37 -41.88 15.44
CA SER A 178 -5.47 -40.93 15.38
C SER A 178 -5.41 -40.15 14.06
N PRO A 179 -6.55 -39.65 13.52
CA PRO A 179 -6.55 -38.74 12.38
C PRO A 179 -5.61 -37.53 12.56
N LYS A 180 -5.45 -37.05 13.80
CA LYS A 180 -4.50 -35.98 14.12
C LYS A 180 -3.04 -36.38 13.92
N ASP A 181 -2.66 -37.59 14.33
CA ASP A 181 -1.31 -38.13 14.11
C ASP A 181 -1.02 -38.31 12.61
N CYS A 182 -2.04 -38.69 11.82
CA CYS A 182 -1.93 -38.71 10.36
C CYS A 182 -1.66 -37.32 9.77
N ILE A 183 -2.40 -36.29 10.22
CA ILE A 183 -2.20 -34.91 9.77
C ILE A 183 -0.82 -34.39 10.19
N ASP A 184 -0.45 -34.53 11.46
CA ASP A 184 0.82 -34.01 12.00
C ASP A 184 2.03 -34.63 11.29
N ARG A 185 1.99 -35.94 10.96
CA ARG A 185 3.05 -36.60 10.19
C ARG A 185 3.06 -36.15 8.73
N CYS A 186 1.90 -35.97 8.10
CA CYS A 186 1.81 -35.42 6.75
C CYS A 186 2.39 -34.00 6.71
N ASP A 187 2.07 -33.16 7.70
CA ASP A 187 2.62 -31.81 7.81
C ASP A 187 4.15 -31.84 8.01
N ALA A 188 4.65 -32.72 8.88
CA ALA A 188 6.09 -32.90 9.06
C ALA A 188 6.78 -33.39 7.77
N LEU A 189 6.16 -34.31 7.03
CA LEU A 189 6.67 -34.79 5.74
C LEU A 189 6.64 -33.69 4.68
N MET A 190 5.59 -32.88 4.64
CA MET A 190 5.50 -31.73 3.73
C MET A 190 6.57 -30.68 4.04
N LEU A 191 6.81 -30.38 5.32
CA LEU A 191 7.88 -29.48 5.74
C LEU A 191 9.25 -30.04 5.38
N ALA A 192 9.50 -31.32 5.66
CA ALA A 192 10.74 -32.00 5.28
C ALA A 192 10.95 -31.99 3.75
N GLN A 193 9.88 -32.20 2.97
CA GLN A 193 9.94 -32.14 1.52
C GLN A 193 10.34 -30.76 1.02
N VAL A 194 9.81 -29.69 1.61
CA VAL A 194 10.19 -28.31 1.28
C VAL A 194 11.67 -28.07 1.61
N GLU A 195 12.12 -28.46 2.81
CA GLU A 195 13.52 -28.31 3.22
C GLU A 195 14.49 -29.09 2.32
N ILE A 196 14.14 -30.34 1.97
CA ILE A 196 14.92 -31.17 1.04
C ILE A 196 15.01 -30.48 -0.33
N THR A 197 13.89 -29.99 -0.85
CA THR A 197 13.86 -29.32 -2.16
C THR A 197 14.72 -28.05 -2.16
N GLU A 198 14.70 -27.28 -1.06
CA GLU A 198 15.58 -26.11 -0.91
C GLU A 198 17.06 -26.50 -0.86
N LEU A 199 17.41 -27.56 -0.13
CA LEU A 199 18.77 -28.07 -0.06
C LEU A 199 19.25 -28.62 -1.41
N GLU A 200 18.41 -29.36 -2.12
CA GLU A 200 18.70 -29.85 -3.47
C GLU A 200 18.96 -28.69 -4.43
N ASN A 201 18.12 -27.66 -4.41
CA ASN A 201 18.32 -26.46 -5.24
C ASN A 201 19.65 -25.75 -4.92
N LYS A 202 20.00 -25.61 -3.64
CA LYS A 202 21.30 -25.06 -3.22
C LYS A 202 22.46 -25.91 -3.74
N LYS A 203 22.36 -27.25 -3.63
CA LYS A 203 23.40 -28.17 -4.11
C LYS A 203 23.53 -28.15 -5.63
N LEU A 204 22.43 -28.04 -6.37
CA LEU A 204 22.46 -27.87 -7.83
C LEU A 204 23.16 -26.57 -8.22
N GLN A 205 22.88 -25.46 -7.53
CA GLN A 205 23.58 -24.19 -7.76
C GLN A 205 25.08 -24.31 -7.48
N GLU A 206 25.48 -24.94 -6.38
CA GLU A 206 26.90 -25.20 -6.07
C GLU A 206 27.57 -26.04 -7.18
N ILE A 207 26.90 -27.07 -7.69
CA ILE A 207 27.40 -27.92 -8.79
C ILE A 207 27.54 -27.10 -10.08
N GLU A 208 26.56 -26.26 -10.42
CA GLU A 208 26.64 -25.39 -11.58
C GLU A 208 27.78 -24.38 -11.48
N GLU A 209 28.00 -23.79 -10.30
CA GLU A 209 29.13 -22.90 -10.05
C GLU A 209 30.46 -23.63 -10.16
N MET A 210 30.57 -24.85 -9.63
CA MET A 210 31.76 -25.68 -9.81
C MET A 210 31.98 -26.02 -11.28
N ARG A 211 30.93 -26.35 -12.03
CA ARG A 211 31.02 -26.61 -13.48
C ARG A 211 31.49 -25.37 -14.24
N LYS A 212 30.94 -24.19 -13.93
CA LYS A 212 31.38 -22.90 -14.51
C LYS A 212 32.85 -22.63 -14.20
N ARG A 213 33.28 -22.83 -12.96
CA ARG A 213 34.69 -22.71 -12.54
C ARG A 213 35.59 -23.70 -13.28
N MET A 214 35.18 -24.96 -13.39
CA MET A 214 35.93 -25.99 -14.11
C MET A 214 36.12 -25.62 -15.57
N VAL A 215 35.04 -25.21 -16.27
CA VAL A 215 35.11 -24.78 -17.68
C VAL A 215 36.05 -23.58 -17.84
N LYS A 216 35.99 -22.61 -16.92
CA LYS A 216 36.89 -21.45 -16.93
C LYS A 216 38.35 -21.88 -16.78
N ILE A 217 38.67 -22.71 -15.80
CA ILE A 217 40.03 -23.22 -15.56
C ILE A 217 40.52 -24.04 -16.77
N THR A 218 39.67 -24.89 -17.36
CA THR A 218 40.05 -25.67 -18.55
C THR A 218 40.29 -24.78 -19.76
N ASN A 219 39.51 -23.71 -19.94
CA ASN A 219 39.72 -22.75 -21.02
C ASN A 219 41.01 -21.96 -20.83
N GLU A 220 41.29 -21.49 -19.60
CA GLU A 220 42.54 -20.82 -19.26
C GLU A 220 43.74 -21.77 -19.47
N ALA A 221 43.66 -23.01 -19.01
CA ALA A 221 44.68 -24.02 -19.24
C ALA A 221 44.87 -24.30 -20.75
N ALA A 222 43.79 -24.45 -21.52
CA ALA A 222 43.88 -24.64 -22.97
C ALA A 222 44.54 -23.45 -23.67
N LEU A 223 44.23 -22.21 -23.26
CA LEU A 223 44.87 -21.00 -23.78
C LEU A 223 46.36 -20.94 -23.42
N THR A 224 46.73 -21.29 -22.19
CA THR A 224 48.15 -21.34 -21.79
C THR A 224 48.93 -22.41 -22.56
N VAL A 225 48.37 -23.61 -22.74
CA VAL A 225 48.97 -24.68 -23.54
C VAL A 225 49.12 -24.25 -25.00
N LEU A 226 48.12 -23.55 -25.55
CA LEU A 226 48.19 -23.02 -26.92
C LEU A 226 49.26 -21.92 -27.05
N GLY A 227 49.43 -21.07 -26.03
CA GLY A 227 50.52 -20.10 -25.93
C GLY A 227 51.89 -20.78 -25.91
N LEU A 228 52.07 -21.76 -25.03
CA LEU A 228 53.32 -22.55 -24.93
C LEU A 228 53.62 -23.30 -26.24
N LYS A 229 52.61 -23.83 -26.93
CA LYS A 229 52.80 -24.48 -28.23
C LYS A 229 53.26 -23.50 -29.30
N ASN A 230 52.76 -22.26 -29.28
CA ASN A 230 53.22 -21.22 -30.19
C ASN A 230 54.68 -20.84 -29.91
N ASP A 231 55.03 -20.66 -28.64
CA ASP A 231 56.41 -20.33 -28.25
C ASP A 231 57.38 -21.47 -28.52
N LEU A 232 56.96 -22.73 -28.32
CA LEU A 232 57.72 -23.91 -28.75
C LEU A 232 57.97 -23.89 -30.26
N ALA A 233 56.94 -23.63 -31.07
CA ALA A 233 57.08 -23.55 -32.52
C ALA A 233 58.02 -22.40 -32.96
N LYS A 234 58.03 -21.26 -32.25
CA LYS A 234 59.01 -20.19 -32.51
C LYS A 234 60.43 -20.65 -32.18
N LEU A 235 60.61 -21.33 -31.05
CA LEU A 235 61.91 -21.82 -30.61
C LEU A 235 62.46 -22.89 -31.56
N GLU A 236 61.63 -23.84 -32.00
CA GLU A 236 62.00 -24.85 -32.99
C GLU A 236 62.42 -24.22 -34.33
N ARG A 237 61.72 -23.19 -34.81
CA ARG A 237 62.12 -22.44 -36.01
C ARG A 237 63.49 -21.79 -35.81
N SER A 238 63.67 -21.04 -34.72
CA SER A 238 64.95 -20.37 -34.41
C SER A 238 66.10 -21.37 -34.25
N TYR A 239 65.85 -22.52 -33.63
CA TYR A 239 66.82 -23.59 -33.50
C TYR A 239 67.20 -24.19 -34.85
N ASN A 240 66.22 -24.49 -35.71
CA ASN A 240 66.46 -25.03 -37.05
C ASN A 240 67.23 -24.05 -37.93
N GLU A 241 66.92 -22.75 -37.86
CA GLU A 241 67.66 -21.70 -38.55
C GLU A 241 69.12 -21.64 -38.07
N SER A 242 69.33 -21.63 -36.75
CA SER A 242 70.67 -21.63 -36.15
C SER A 242 71.46 -22.88 -36.52
N ARG A 243 70.83 -24.06 -36.51
CA ARG A 243 71.43 -25.32 -36.94
C ARG A 243 71.79 -25.31 -38.42
N ALA A 244 70.92 -24.78 -39.28
CA ALA A 244 71.18 -24.66 -40.71
C ALA A 244 72.35 -23.70 -40.98
N LEU A 245 72.46 -22.59 -40.23
CA LEU A 245 73.60 -21.69 -40.29
C LEU A 245 74.87 -22.39 -39.80
N GLY A 246 74.81 -23.14 -38.69
CA GLY A 246 75.94 -23.94 -38.19
C GLY A 246 76.48 -24.91 -39.25
N LEU A 247 75.61 -25.70 -39.88
CA LEU A 247 75.98 -26.62 -40.96
C LEU A 247 76.60 -25.90 -42.17
N LYS A 248 76.09 -24.71 -42.53
CA LYS A 248 76.68 -23.89 -43.60
C LYS A 248 78.10 -23.48 -43.25
N TRP A 249 78.33 -22.99 -42.04
CA TRP A 249 79.67 -22.60 -41.59
C TRP A 249 80.63 -23.77 -41.47
N GLU A 250 80.17 -24.91 -40.96
CA GLU A 250 80.94 -26.16 -40.93
C GLU A 250 81.34 -26.60 -42.35
N LYS A 251 80.42 -26.54 -43.31
CA LYS A 251 80.72 -26.85 -44.71
C LYS A 251 81.77 -25.89 -45.28
N THR A 252 81.61 -24.59 -45.07
CA THR A 252 82.58 -23.58 -45.53
C THR A 252 83.95 -23.80 -44.89
N LEU A 253 83.98 -24.14 -43.59
CA LEU A 253 85.21 -24.44 -42.87
C LEU A 253 85.88 -25.71 -43.40
N SER A 254 85.11 -26.76 -43.70
CA SER A 254 85.64 -27.99 -44.31
C SER A 254 86.24 -27.70 -45.67
N ILE A 255 85.54 -26.96 -46.53
CA ILE A 255 86.05 -26.56 -47.85
C ILE A 255 87.35 -25.77 -47.70
N CYS A 256 87.40 -24.78 -46.80
CA CYS A 256 88.61 -24.00 -46.55
C CYS A 256 89.77 -24.89 -46.04
N LYS A 257 89.49 -25.84 -45.15
CA LYS A 257 90.49 -26.78 -44.66
C LYS A 257 91.03 -27.68 -45.76
N ASP A 258 90.15 -28.15 -46.64
CA ASP A 258 90.52 -29.02 -47.77
C ASP A 258 91.31 -28.23 -48.82
N THR A 259 90.95 -26.98 -49.11
CA THR A 259 91.73 -26.12 -50.03
C THR A 259 93.11 -25.78 -49.46
N VAL A 260 93.22 -25.46 -48.17
CA VAL A 260 94.52 -25.25 -47.51
C VAL A 260 95.37 -26.51 -47.58
N ARG A 261 94.80 -27.69 -47.27
CA ARG A 261 95.51 -28.98 -47.38
C ARG A 261 95.96 -29.29 -48.81
N SER A 262 95.12 -29.02 -49.81
CA SER A 262 95.47 -29.22 -51.22
C SER A 262 96.63 -28.30 -51.61
N ASN A 263 96.55 -27.02 -51.28
CA ASN A 263 97.61 -26.05 -51.57
C ASN A 263 98.93 -26.41 -50.87
N ASP A 264 98.88 -26.84 -49.61
CA ASP A 264 100.06 -27.31 -48.89
C ASP A 264 100.67 -28.54 -49.58
N LEU A 265 99.84 -29.48 -50.02
CA LEU A 265 100.29 -30.69 -50.72
C LEU A 265 100.89 -30.37 -52.09
N ASP A 266 100.29 -29.45 -52.85
CA ASP A 266 100.82 -29.00 -54.14
C ASP A 266 102.13 -28.23 -53.98
N LYS A 267 102.26 -27.41 -52.92
CA LYS A 267 103.53 -26.79 -52.54
C LYS A 267 104.59 -27.85 -52.26
N GLU A 268 104.30 -28.87 -51.46
CA GLU A 268 105.25 -29.95 -51.17
C GLU A 268 105.64 -30.74 -52.42
N ARG A 269 104.69 -31.03 -53.32
CA ARG A 269 104.96 -31.65 -54.62
C ARG A 269 105.85 -30.80 -55.52
N ALA A 270 105.61 -29.49 -55.57
CA ALA A 270 106.44 -28.56 -56.33
C ALA A 270 107.88 -28.53 -55.80
N LEU A 271 108.05 -28.50 -54.48
CA LEU A 271 109.37 -28.57 -53.82
C LEU A 271 110.09 -29.89 -54.15
N ASP A 272 109.37 -31.02 -54.12
CA ASP A 272 109.93 -32.32 -54.51
C ASP A 272 110.31 -32.35 -56.00
N GLY A 273 109.47 -31.80 -56.88
CA GLY A 273 109.77 -31.67 -58.31
C GLY A 273 111.06 -30.89 -58.57
N ILE A 274 111.23 -29.73 -57.92
CA ILE A 274 112.45 -28.92 -58.00
C ILE A 274 113.66 -29.73 -57.53
N GLN A 275 113.55 -30.44 -56.40
CA GLN A 275 114.64 -31.23 -55.85
C GLN A 275 115.01 -32.41 -56.75
N ILE A 276 114.03 -33.06 -57.38
CA ILE A 276 114.24 -34.16 -58.32
C ILE A 276 114.97 -33.65 -59.57
N ILE A 277 114.53 -32.54 -60.16
CA ILE A 277 115.18 -31.93 -61.32
C ILE A 277 116.63 -31.54 -60.99
N TYR A 278 116.85 -30.88 -59.86
CA TYR A 278 118.19 -30.52 -59.38
C TYR A 278 119.09 -31.76 -59.28
N ARG A 279 118.63 -32.82 -58.62
CA ARG A 279 119.39 -34.07 -58.48
C ARG A 279 119.67 -34.75 -59.81
N MET A 280 118.72 -34.73 -60.76
CA MET A 280 118.94 -35.29 -62.09
C MET A 280 120.02 -34.52 -62.87
N LEU A 281 120.02 -33.20 -62.80
CA LEU A 281 121.03 -32.36 -63.44
C LEU A 281 122.42 -32.54 -62.80
N CYS A 282 122.48 -32.63 -61.46
CA CYS A 282 123.72 -32.96 -60.76
C CYS A 282 124.27 -34.33 -61.18
N LYS A 283 123.43 -35.36 -61.25
CA LYS A 283 123.81 -36.69 -61.76
C LYS A 283 124.30 -36.66 -63.20
N ARG A 284 123.68 -35.87 -64.08
CA ARG A 284 124.10 -35.73 -65.49
C ARG A 284 125.50 -35.14 -65.61
N ARG A 285 125.87 -34.24 -64.70
CA ARG A 285 127.18 -33.56 -64.68
C ARG A 285 128.22 -34.26 -63.80
N ASP A 286 127.85 -35.40 -63.19
CA ASP A 286 128.66 -36.18 -62.24
C ASP A 286 129.13 -35.34 -61.03
N ILE A 287 128.24 -34.47 -60.53
CA ILE A 287 128.45 -33.63 -59.34
C ILE A 287 127.58 -34.16 -58.20
N ASP A 288 128.13 -34.26 -57.00
CA ASP A 288 127.35 -34.59 -55.81
C ASP A 288 126.33 -33.49 -55.48
N ALA A 289 125.07 -33.90 -55.25
CA ALA A 289 123.99 -32.97 -54.92
C ALA A 289 124.14 -32.45 -53.49
N THR A 290 124.67 -31.23 -53.34
CA THR A 290 124.96 -30.61 -52.04
C THR A 290 123.78 -29.85 -51.43
N PHE A 291 122.83 -29.37 -52.25
CA PHE A 291 121.69 -28.58 -51.75
C PHE A 291 120.50 -29.44 -51.30
N ASN A 292 119.90 -29.04 -50.18
CA ASN A 292 118.75 -29.71 -49.56
C ASN A 292 117.41 -29.12 -50.04
N ARG A 293 116.32 -29.87 -49.86
CA ARG A 293 114.94 -29.55 -50.29
C ARG A 293 114.44 -28.15 -49.87
N ARG A 294 114.96 -27.60 -48.76
CA ARG A 294 114.54 -26.28 -48.23
C ARG A 294 115.32 -25.11 -48.85
N GLU A 295 116.43 -25.36 -49.53
CA GLU A 295 117.24 -24.33 -50.19
C GLU A 295 116.82 -24.15 -51.66
N VAL A 296 115.52 -23.91 -51.85
CA VAL A 296 114.86 -23.90 -53.16
C VAL A 296 115.48 -22.91 -54.13
N GLU A 297 115.81 -21.71 -53.65
CA GLU A 297 116.39 -20.64 -54.46
C GLU A 297 117.73 -21.06 -55.08
N LYS A 298 118.61 -21.70 -54.29
CA LYS A 298 119.91 -22.18 -54.78
C LYS A 298 119.76 -23.37 -55.74
N CYS A 299 118.82 -24.27 -55.46
CA CYS A 299 118.48 -25.36 -56.37
C CYS A 299 117.98 -24.81 -57.72
N LEU A 300 117.08 -23.82 -57.70
CA LEU A 300 116.56 -23.17 -58.90
C LEU A 300 117.65 -22.39 -59.66
N ASP A 301 118.53 -21.67 -58.97
CA ASP A 301 119.65 -20.96 -59.61
C ASP A 301 120.64 -21.92 -60.29
N PHE A 302 120.86 -23.11 -59.72
CA PHE A 302 121.63 -24.15 -60.38
C PHE A 302 120.90 -24.72 -61.58
N ILE A 303 119.62 -25.10 -61.43
CA ILE A 303 118.78 -25.60 -62.53
C ILE A 303 118.75 -24.59 -63.68
N LYS A 304 118.55 -23.30 -63.39
CA LYS A 304 118.49 -22.23 -64.38
C LYS A 304 119.81 -22.11 -65.15
N ARG A 305 120.95 -22.09 -64.46
CA ARG A 305 122.28 -22.05 -65.09
C ARG A 305 122.53 -23.27 -65.97
N GLU A 306 122.19 -24.47 -65.51
CA GLU A 306 122.32 -25.68 -66.31
C GLU A 306 121.38 -25.67 -67.51
N PHE A 307 120.15 -25.21 -67.33
CA PHE A 307 119.19 -25.10 -68.43
C PHE A 307 119.68 -24.10 -69.49
N GLU A 308 120.19 -22.94 -69.07
CA GLU A 308 120.82 -21.95 -69.97
C GLU A 308 122.02 -22.56 -70.71
N LEU A 309 122.90 -23.30 -70.03
CA LEU A 309 124.01 -24.02 -70.66
C LEU A 309 123.53 -25.08 -71.67
N LEU A 310 122.52 -25.87 -71.32
CA LEU A 310 121.94 -26.87 -72.22
C LEU A 310 121.28 -26.22 -73.44
N THR A 311 120.62 -25.08 -73.23
CA THR A 311 120.01 -24.31 -74.32
C THR A 311 121.08 -23.73 -75.24
N LEU A 312 122.22 -23.26 -74.69
CA LEU A 312 123.37 -22.81 -75.48
C LEU A 312 124.00 -23.95 -76.28
N VAL A 313 124.18 -25.14 -75.67
CA VAL A 313 124.69 -26.34 -76.37
C VAL A 313 123.74 -26.79 -77.47
N LEU A 314 122.42 -26.78 -77.24
CA LEU A 314 121.43 -27.06 -78.27
C LEU A 314 121.49 -26.04 -79.39
N HIS A 315 121.64 -24.75 -79.07
CA HIS A 315 121.77 -23.69 -80.06
C HIS A 315 123.06 -23.80 -80.89
N GLU A 316 124.16 -24.29 -80.31
CA GLU A 316 125.39 -24.63 -81.05
C GLU A 316 125.25 -25.88 -81.92
N LEU A 317 124.53 -26.91 -81.45
CA LEU A 317 124.19 -28.10 -82.23
C LEU A 317 123.26 -27.78 -83.41
N ASP A 318 122.29 -26.88 -83.23
CA ASP A 318 121.41 -26.41 -84.30
C ASP A 318 122.17 -25.55 -85.32
N LYS A 319 123.12 -24.71 -84.88
CA LYS A 319 124.09 -24.05 -85.78
C LYS A 319 125.01 -25.04 -86.52
N GLY A 320 125.21 -26.23 -85.97
CA GLY A 320 125.90 -27.36 -86.63
C GLY A 320 125.02 -28.15 -87.61
N LYS A 321 123.70 -28.19 -87.40
CA LYS A 321 122.72 -28.91 -88.26
C LYS A 321 122.27 -28.14 -89.50
N ASP A 322 122.42 -26.81 -89.53
CA ASP A 322 122.18 -26.00 -90.74
C ASP A 322 123.24 -26.21 -91.85
N LYS A 323 124.28 -27.01 -91.60
CA LYS A 323 125.22 -27.53 -92.62
C LYS A 323 125.15 -29.06 -92.74
N GLY A 324 123.96 -29.62 -92.84
CA GLY A 324 123.83 -31.04 -93.16
C GLY A 324 122.41 -31.58 -93.13
N GLY A 325 121.78 -31.61 -94.30
CA GLY A 325 120.86 -32.71 -94.63
C GLY A 325 119.38 -32.47 -94.35
N LYS A 326 118.65 -32.25 -95.45
CA LYS A 326 117.21 -32.46 -95.62
C LYS A 326 116.78 -33.88 -95.22
N SER A 327 115.67 -33.99 -94.50
CA SER A 327 114.53 -34.92 -94.71
C SER A 327 113.67 -34.89 -93.44
N ALA A 328 112.48 -34.29 -93.48
CA ALA A 328 111.21 -34.91 -93.88
C ALA A 328 110.45 -35.43 -92.65
N ASP A 329 109.36 -34.72 -92.36
CA ASP A 329 108.02 -35.18 -91.99
C ASP A 329 107.87 -36.25 -90.89
N ILE A 330 107.00 -35.98 -89.93
CA ILE A 330 105.63 -36.53 -89.92
C ILE A 330 104.84 -35.91 -88.75
N GLU A 331 103.67 -35.41 -89.12
CA GLU A 331 102.54 -35.02 -88.28
C GLU A 331 102.03 -36.20 -87.45
N GLU A 332 101.56 -35.95 -86.23
CA GLU A 332 100.33 -36.61 -85.76
C GLU A 332 99.70 -35.80 -84.62
N GLU A 333 98.56 -35.19 -84.96
CA GLU A 333 97.52 -34.77 -84.04
C GLU A 333 97.11 -35.93 -83.15
N PHE A 334 96.98 -35.70 -81.83
CA PHE A 334 95.91 -36.34 -81.07
C PHE A 334 95.38 -35.38 -80.01
N MET A 335 94.21 -34.82 -80.34
CA MET A 335 93.23 -34.26 -79.43
C MET A 335 92.74 -35.34 -78.45
N CYS A 336 92.60 -35.00 -77.17
CA CYS A 336 91.54 -35.53 -76.31
C CYS A 336 91.41 -34.71 -75.02
N GLU A 337 90.26 -34.02 -74.94
CA GLU A 337 89.41 -33.65 -73.79
C GLU A 337 90.00 -32.99 -72.53
#